data_AF-A0A928E494-F1
#
_entry.id   AF-A0A928E494-F1
#
_cell.length_a   1.000
_cell.length_b   1.000
_cell.length_c   1.000
_cell.angle_alpha   90.00
_cell.angle_beta   90.00
_cell.angle_gamma   90.00
#
_symmetry.space_group_name_H-M   'P 1'
#
loop_
_entity.id
_entity.type
_entity.pdbx_description
1 polymer ?
#
loop_
_entity_poly.entity_id
_entity_poly.type
_entity_poly.pdbx_seq_one_letter_code
_entity_poly.pdbx_strand_id
1 'polypeptide(L)'
;MRIINIVKEHIVNTLKLLLDFKWYVALYLLFYFILIWGYLNPPTENDAIFNSEYTQGLWYYINQEVYICNMQDLLIEFFLLFLIGTSNMKNHPTLAKLIFLSPILFLVLIWL
;
A
#
# COMPACT_ATOMS: atom_id res chain seq x y z
N MET A 1 -33.86 -20.70 0.04
CA MET A 1 -33.03 -21.29 -1.03
C MET A 1 -32.43 -20.26 -2.00
N ARG A 2 -33.18 -19.24 -2.47
CA ARG A 2 -32.70 -18.21 -3.43
C ARG A 2 -31.55 -17.32 -2.92
N ILE A 3 -31.59 -16.89 -1.66
CA ILE A 3 -30.56 -16.03 -1.05
C ILE A 3 -29.19 -16.73 -1.01
N ILE A 4 -29.17 -18.01 -0.63
CA ILE A 4 -27.95 -18.81 -0.55
C ILE A 4 -27.27 -18.92 -1.93
N ASN A 5 -28.05 -19.08 -2.99
CA ASN A 5 -27.50 -19.16 -4.35
C ASN A 5 -26.91 -17.81 -4.80
N ILE A 6 -27.57 -16.68 -4.49
CA ILE A 6 -27.06 -15.33 -4.79
C ILE A 6 -25.75 -15.07 -4.05
N VAL A 7 -25.67 -15.42 -2.76
CA VAL A 7 -24.46 -15.24 -1.95
C VAL A 7 -23.31 -16.08 -2.51
N LYS A 8 -23.57 -17.35 -2.85
CA LYS A 8 -22.56 -18.24 -3.45
C LYS A 8 -22.04 -17.67 -4.77
N GLU A 9 -22.93 -17.23 -5.65
CA GLU A 9 -22.55 -16.64 -6.93
C GLU A 9 -21.74 -15.36 -6.76
N HIS A 10 -22.12 -14.51 -5.79
CA HIS A 10 -21.35 -13.32 -5.44
C HIS A 10 -19.93 -13.66 -4.97
N ILE A 11 -19.79 -14.63 -4.06
CA ILE A 11 -18.49 -15.09 -3.56
C ILE A 11 -17.62 -15.63 -4.70
N VAL A 12 -18.18 -16.47 -5.56
CA VAL A 12 -17.45 -17.04 -6.71
C VAL A 12 -16.97 -15.93 -7.65
N ASN A 13 -17.82 -14.94 -7.93
CA ASN A 13 -17.46 -13.82 -8.79
C ASN A 13 -16.37 -12.93 -8.17
N THR A 14 -16.45 -12.67 -6.86
CA THR A 14 -15.41 -11.93 -6.13
C THR A 14 -14.08 -12.70 -6.11
N LEU A 15 -14.10 -14.01 -5.91
CA LEU A 15 -12.89 -14.84 -5.95
C LEU A 15 -12.24 -14.87 -7.34
N LYS A 16 -13.04 -14.99 -8.40
CA LYS A 16 -12.53 -14.88 -9.78
C LYS A 16 -11.86 -13.53 -10.02
N LEU A 17 -12.52 -12.44 -9.58
CA LEU A 17 -11.97 -11.10 -9.68
C LEU A 17 -10.65 -10.95 -8.91
N LEU A 18 -10.57 -11.48 -7.68
CA LEU A 18 -9.33 -11.46 -6.89
C LEU A 18 -8.21 -12.26 -7.56
N LEU A 19 -8.53 -13.41 -8.17
CA LEU A 19 -7.55 -14.24 -8.88
C LEU A 19 -6.93 -13.52 -10.08
N ASP A 20 -7.72 -12.73 -10.82
CA ASP A 20 -7.23 -11.93 -11.96
C ASP A 20 -6.25 -10.83 -11.53
N PHE A 21 -6.31 -10.41 -10.26
CA PHE A 21 -5.49 -9.35 -9.69
C PHE A 21 -4.50 -9.85 -8.64
N LYS A 22 -4.38 -11.17 -8.42
CA LYS A 22 -3.68 -11.76 -7.27
C LYS A 22 -2.28 -11.19 -7.05
N TRP A 23 -1.50 -10.98 -8.11
CA TRP A 23 -0.14 -10.45 -8.01
C TRP A 23 -0.10 -8.96 -7.69
N TYR A 24 -1.02 -8.19 -8.27
CA TYR A 24 -1.15 -6.75 -7.99
C TYR A 24 -1.54 -6.51 -6.54
N VAL A 25 -2.55 -7.25 -6.06
CA VAL A 25 -3.01 -7.16 -4.68
C VAL A 25 -1.95 -7.70 -3.71
N ALA A 26 -1.31 -8.82 -4.01
CA ALA A 26 -0.27 -9.38 -3.14
C ALA A 26 0.94 -8.45 -3.00
N LEU A 27 1.43 -7.86 -4.09
CA LEU A 27 2.52 -6.89 -4.05
C LEU A 27 2.12 -5.63 -3.26
N TYR A 28 0.89 -5.15 -3.47
CA TYR A 28 0.37 -4.02 -2.72
C TYR A 28 0.31 -4.29 -1.22
N LEU A 29 -0.25 -5.44 -0.82
CA LEU A 29 -0.36 -5.82 0.58
C LEU A 29 1.03 -6.06 1.21
N LEU A 30 1.98 -6.62 0.46
CA LEU A 30 3.36 -6.78 0.93
C LEU A 30 3.99 -5.42 1.23
N PHE A 31 3.85 -4.45 0.32
CA PHE A 31 4.33 -3.09 0.55
C PHE A 31 3.64 -2.43 1.75
N TYR A 32 2.32 -2.54 1.82
CA TYR A 32 1.54 -2.00 2.94
C TYR A 32 1.98 -2.60 4.28
N PHE A 33 2.28 -3.90 4.30
CA PHE A 33 2.81 -4.57 5.48
C PHE A 33 4.19 -4.02 5.87
N ILE A 34 5.06 -3.71 4.91
CA ILE A 34 6.36 -3.08 5.17
C ILE A 34 6.18 -1.69 5.80
N LEU A 35 5.21 -0.90 5.32
CA LEU A 35 4.88 0.39 5.94
C LEU A 35 4.39 0.22 7.38
N ILE A 36 3.50 -0.73 7.64
CA ILE A 36 3.03 -1.04 9.00
C ILE A 36 4.21 -1.42 9.88
N TRP A 37 5.11 -2.27 9.39
CA TRP A 37 6.30 -2.68 10.12
C TRP A 37 7.20 -1.51 10.46
N GLY A 38 7.47 -0.62 9.50
CA GLY A 38 8.28 0.60 9.72
C GLY A 38 7.64 1.59 10.68
N TYR A 39 6.31 1.71 10.66
CA TYR A 39 5.56 2.52 11.61
C TYR A 39 5.59 1.96 13.03
N LEU A 40 5.43 0.64 13.20
CA LEU A 40 5.44 -0.02 14.50
C LEU A 40 6.85 -0.16 15.10
N ASN A 41 7.88 -0.15 14.25
CA ASN A 41 9.28 -0.25 14.63
C ASN A 41 10.07 0.93 14.04
N PRO A 42 9.77 2.18 14.47
CA PRO A 42 10.46 3.33 13.94
C PRO A 42 11.94 3.31 14.37
N PRO A 43 12.85 3.80 13.52
CA PRO A 43 14.24 3.94 13.89
C PRO A 43 14.40 4.86 15.09
N THR A 44 15.37 4.56 15.95
CA THR A 44 15.70 5.37 17.13
C THR A 44 16.47 6.62 16.72
N GLU A 45 16.41 7.69 17.51
CA GLU A 45 17.14 8.94 17.23
C GLU A 45 18.66 8.74 17.03
N ASN A 46 19.22 7.68 17.60
CA ASN A 46 20.64 7.34 17.48
C ASN A 46 20.96 6.50 16.24
N ASP A 47 19.96 6.06 15.48
CA ASP A 47 20.17 5.24 14.31
C ASP A 47 20.87 6.04 13.21
N ALA A 48 21.84 5.39 12.55
CA ALA A 48 22.62 6.00 11.48
C ALA A 48 21.75 6.51 10.32
N ILE A 49 20.52 6.02 10.19
CA ILE A 49 19.57 6.42 9.15
C ILE A 49 19.18 7.90 9.22
N PHE A 50 19.21 8.55 10.39
CA PHE A 50 18.92 9.98 10.49
C PHE A 50 20.10 10.86 10.05
N ASN A 51 21.30 10.31 9.98
CA ASN A 51 22.53 11.04 9.65
C ASN A 51 23.25 10.50 8.40
N SER A 52 22.61 9.61 7.65
CA SER A 52 23.23 8.96 6.49
C SER A 52 23.19 9.84 5.25
N GLU A 53 24.20 9.77 4.39
CA GLU A 53 24.21 10.48 3.10
C GLU A 53 23.03 10.10 2.20
N TYR A 54 22.52 8.87 2.32
CA TYR A 54 21.37 8.38 1.55
C TYR A 54 20.03 8.98 1.98
N THR A 55 19.97 9.53 3.19
CA THR A 55 18.78 10.19 3.75
C THR A 55 18.93 11.70 3.85
N GLN A 56 20.14 12.22 3.60
CA GLN A 56 20.39 13.65 3.48
C GLN A 56 19.60 14.24 2.30
N GLY A 57 18.61 15.07 2.63
CA GLY A 57 17.69 15.70 1.66
C GLY A 57 16.26 15.17 1.74
N LEU A 58 16.03 14.05 2.42
CA LEU A 58 14.69 13.53 2.67
C LEU A 58 14.11 14.21 3.92
N TRP A 59 13.13 15.09 3.72
CA TRP A 59 12.52 15.89 4.80
C TRP A 59 11.93 15.03 5.94
N TYR A 60 11.53 13.80 5.64
CA TYR A 60 10.95 12.86 6.60
C TYR A 60 11.99 12.10 7.44
N TYR A 61 13.29 12.30 7.21
CA TYR A 61 14.39 11.77 8.04
C TYR A 61 15.07 12.88 8.86
N ILE A 62 14.37 13.98 9.19
CA ILE A 62 14.92 15.05 10.05
C ILE A 62 15.03 14.60 11.51
N ASN A 63 13.99 13.93 12.03
CA ASN A 63 13.96 13.36 13.38
C ASN A 63 12.92 12.23 13.43
N GLN A 64 12.88 11.52 14.56
CA GLN A 64 12.00 10.39 14.75
C GLN A 64 10.50 10.76 14.70
N GLU A 65 10.10 11.91 15.27
CA GLU A 65 8.71 12.36 15.27
C GLU A 65 8.18 12.62 13.85
N VAL A 66 8.96 13.32 13.02
CA VAL A 66 8.61 13.62 11.63
C VAL A 66 8.55 12.33 10.81
N TYR A 67 9.47 11.39 11.03
CA TYR A 67 9.44 10.08 10.37
C TYR A 67 8.15 9.32 10.69
N ILE A 68 7.77 9.27 11.97
CA ILE A 68 6.55 8.58 12.43
C ILE A 68 5.32 9.24 11.80
N CYS A 69 5.24 10.57 11.82
CA CYS A 69 4.14 11.32 11.21
C CYS A 69 4.01 11.02 9.70
N ASN A 70 5.12 11.07 8.97
CA ASN A 70 5.15 10.71 7.56
C ASN A 70 4.73 9.25 7.31
N MET A 71 5.13 8.31 8.18
CA MET A 71 4.66 6.92 8.08
C MET A 71 3.16 6.78 8.32
N GLN A 72 2.56 7.56 9.24
CA GLN A 72 1.11 7.58 9.43
C GLN A 72 0.39 8.07 8.18
N ASP A 73 0.86 9.17 7.58
CA ASP A 73 0.27 9.73 6.36
C ASP A 73 0.33 8.71 5.22
N LEU A 74 1.48 8.07 4.99
CA LEU A 74 1.62 7.01 3.98
C LEU A 74 0.66 5.84 4.25
N LEU A 75 0.53 5.39 5.51
CA LEU A 75 -0.42 4.32 5.84
C LEU A 75 -1.86 4.69 5.52
N ILE A 76 -2.26 5.94 5.74
CA ILE A 76 -3.60 6.43 5.42
C ILE A 76 -3.78 6.52 3.89
N GLU A 77 -2.84 7.14 3.19
CA GLU A 77 -2.88 7.31 1.73
C GLU A 77 -2.97 5.97 1.00
N PHE A 78 -2.09 5.02 1.33
CA PHE A 78 -2.11 3.70 0.71
C PHE A 78 -3.32 2.87 1.14
N PHE A 79 -3.89 3.09 2.33
CA PHE A 79 -5.16 2.46 2.66
C PHE A 79 -6.30 2.98 1.77
N LEU A 80 -6.38 4.30 1.56
CA LEU A 80 -7.39 4.90 0.69
C LEU A 80 -7.21 4.45 -0.76
N LEU A 81 -5.99 4.43 -1.27
CA LEU A 81 -5.68 3.91 -2.61
C LEU A 81 -6.06 2.44 -2.76
N PHE A 82 -5.86 1.61 -1.74
CA PHE A 82 -6.33 0.22 -1.75
C PHE A 82 -7.86 0.13 -1.89
N LEU A 83 -8.61 0.95 -1.16
CA LEU A 83 -10.08 1.01 -1.27
C LEU A 83 -10.54 1.48 -2.67
N ILE A 84 -9.85 2.47 -3.23
CA ILE A 84 -10.15 2.95 -4.59
C ILE A 84 -9.80 1.85 -5.61
N GLY A 85 -8.65 1.18 -5.47
CA GLY A 85 -8.25 0.06 -6.33
C GLY A 85 -9.27 -1.07 -6.31
N THR A 86 -9.66 -1.52 -5.11
CA THR A 86 -10.65 -2.60 -4.92
C THR A 86 -12.03 -2.26 -5.49
N SER A 87 -12.53 -1.04 -5.25
CA SER A 87 -13.82 -0.58 -5.81
C SER A 87 -13.85 -0.53 -7.34
N ASN A 88 -12.69 -0.37 -7.98
CA ASN A 88 -12.57 -0.27 -9.43
C ASN A 88 -12.26 -1.60 -10.15
N MET A 89 -11.94 -2.68 -9.43
CA MET A 89 -11.51 -3.96 -10.02
C MET A 89 -12.50 -4.52 -11.04
N LYS A 90 -13.80 -4.36 -10.80
CA LYS A 90 -14.86 -4.88 -11.67
C LYS A 90 -15.12 -4.01 -12.90
N ASN A 91 -15.21 -2.69 -12.71
CA ASN A 91 -15.71 -1.77 -13.73
C ASN A 91 -14.57 -1.11 -14.53
N HIS A 92 -13.41 -0.89 -13.90
CA HIS A 92 -12.25 -0.21 -14.49
C HIS A 92 -10.96 -0.99 -14.16
N PRO A 93 -10.78 -2.21 -14.72
CA PRO A 93 -9.72 -3.12 -14.31
C PRO A 93 -8.32 -2.58 -14.59
N THR A 94 -8.11 -1.86 -15.69
CA THR A 94 -6.82 -1.22 -16.00
C THR A 94 -6.47 -0.14 -14.97
N LEU A 95 -7.45 0.69 -14.57
CA LEU A 95 -7.26 1.69 -13.52
C LEU A 95 -6.93 1.02 -12.18
N ALA A 96 -7.67 -0.03 -11.80
CA ALA A 96 -7.40 -0.77 -10.58
C ALA A 96 -5.98 -1.37 -10.57
N LYS A 97 -5.50 -1.93 -11.69
CA LYS A 97 -4.12 -2.43 -11.81
C LYS A 97 -3.10 -1.31 -11.63
N LEU A 98 -3.30 -0.15 -12.26
CA LEU A 98 -2.42 1.01 -12.09
C LEU A 98 -2.37 1.48 -10.63
N ILE A 99 -3.53 1.56 -9.97
CA ILE A 99 -3.60 1.90 -8.55
C ILE A 99 -2.86 0.87 -7.70
N PHE A 100 -3.02 -0.43 -7.96
CA PHE A 100 -2.27 -1.45 -7.23
C PHE A 100 -0.78 -1.50 -7.57
N LEU A 101 -0.34 -0.83 -8.64
CA LEU A 101 1.08 -0.62 -8.96
C LEU A 101 1.63 0.68 -8.35
N SER A 102 0.79 1.53 -7.74
CA SER A 102 1.24 2.77 -7.09
C SER A 102 2.38 2.59 -6.07
N PRO A 103 2.51 1.49 -5.31
CA PRO A 103 3.68 1.28 -4.45
C PRO A 103 5.00 1.26 -5.21
N ILE A 104 5.02 0.64 -6.39
CA ILE A 104 6.22 0.56 -7.22
C ILE A 104 6.55 1.94 -7.77
N LEU A 105 5.54 2.69 -8.22
CA LEU A 105 5.73 4.07 -8.68
C LEU A 105 6.27 4.97 -7.57
N PHE A 106 5.74 4.85 -6.36
CA PHE A 106 6.20 5.58 -5.19
C PHE A 106 7.67 5.27 -4.87
N LEU A 107 8.05 3.99 -4.89
CA LEU A 107 9.45 3.61 -4.70
C LEU A 107 10.35 4.24 -5.77
N VAL A 108 9.98 4.15 -7.06
CA VAL A 108 10.77 4.76 -8.14
C VAL A 108 10.92 6.26 -7.97
N LEU A 109 9.86 6.97 -7.54
CA LEU A 109 9.88 8.42 -7.34
C LEU A 109 10.71 8.87 -6.14
N ILE A 110 10.87 8.05 -5.10
CA ILE A 110 11.74 8.38 -3.97
C ILE A 110 13.23 8.28 -4.36
N TRP A 111 13.56 7.41 -5.32
CA TRP A 111 14.94 7.18 -5.75
C TRP A 111 15.37 8.01 -6.98
N LEU A 112 14.53 8.93 -7.46
CA LEU A 112 14.79 9.88 -8.54
C LEU A 112 14.97 11.30 -7.98
#